data_AF-A0A2N6AJZ1-F1
#
_entry.id   AF-A0A2N6AJZ1-F1
#
_cell.length_a   1.000
_cell.length_b   1.000
_cell.length_c   1.000
_cell.angle_alpha   90.00
_cell.angle_beta   90.00
_cell.angle_gamma   90.00
#
_symmetry.space_group_name_H-M   'P 1'
#
loop_
_entity.id
_entity.type
_entity.pdbx_description
1 polymer ?
#
loop_
_entity_poly.entity_id
_entity_poly.type
_entity_poly.pdbx_seq_one_letter_code
_entity_poly.pdbx_strand_id
1 'polypeptide(L)'
;MPNVTLSQYFPRFLKRGSLLFLTLFLFGIGSELAAQTMMPLPPYSSTYTSSQVRGYWFQAPTDFRIVGVRVPTDVGTAAQNIQVFKMGGNPTQICQWPTTTTNYTTLGVWYNVASTAMIPCDILVQTGDYIGIVGARGSNGGTLANSYDGTSPQSTNIFGLPVSLTRFGHQGSTFPITGGVWTEPYTVCRIEMYYTSAVTGPNDAGVYSIDSPVNFCAGQEDVVVTMKNFGTNQVTSATINWTLNGTPQPAYNWTGMLDTLNFNTRQTQVTLASNMTFQSGVPYTITAWTSMPNGVADTVTSNDSASVTVQAAIAGTFTIGGASPDYATFTDAANALVANGVCGPVVFNVRSGTYNEQVTLTAIAGVSAINTITFQSESGNRADVNLTYGASSTANNWVLKMGTAEFVTFRNMTMTATGSSYSIVVDQDASTDCTIDNCEIVGPTVTTTSNYRALIYSSGSNNNRWTISNSGLRNGSMGMYLRGSSNTTTENDCVVSGNEITGSYYTAAYLYYMGHLDFMDNRINLGPGYNYMYLTFFYYGNNMNIERNQWFGSGRTYAYGIYFYYQNYYVPGNSRFVNNMVTLTGQSRGYRAMYKYRSYNTLFAHNTM
;
A
#
# COMPACT_ATOMS: atom_id res chain seq x y z
N MET A 1 -34.22 -66.48 -28.95
CA MET A 1 -35.69 -66.36 -29.15
C MET A 1 -36.32 -66.13 -27.77
N PRO A 2 -37.38 -65.29 -27.65
CA PRO A 2 -37.12 -63.94 -27.12
C PRO A 2 -38.21 -63.35 -26.16
N ASN A 3 -38.06 -62.06 -25.81
CA ASN A 3 -39.10 -61.09 -25.35
C ASN A 3 -39.65 -61.28 -23.90
N VAL A 4 -40.24 -60.31 -23.16
CA VAL A 4 -40.48 -58.83 -23.26
C VAL A 4 -40.92 -58.31 -21.85
N THR A 5 -40.91 -57.03 -21.42
CA THR A 5 -39.94 -55.89 -21.38
C THR A 5 -40.45 -54.85 -20.35
N LEU A 6 -39.56 -54.17 -19.59
CA LEU A 6 -39.81 -52.88 -18.91
C LEU A 6 -38.75 -51.86 -19.41
N SER A 7 -39.04 -50.68 -19.98
CA SER A 7 -39.69 -49.47 -19.43
C SER A 7 -38.88 -48.79 -18.30
N GLN A 8 -38.53 -47.50 -18.28
CA GLN A 8 -38.74 -46.32 -19.16
C GLN A 8 -37.66 -45.27 -18.76
N TYR A 9 -37.36 -44.13 -19.43
CA TYR A 9 -37.89 -43.44 -20.62
C TYR A 9 -36.76 -42.57 -21.26
N PHE A 10 -37.05 -41.91 -22.39
CA PHE A 10 -36.32 -40.77 -22.99
C PHE A 10 -37.40 -39.86 -23.64
N PRO A 11 -37.23 -38.52 -23.73
CA PRO A 11 -36.49 -37.86 -24.84
C PRO A 11 -35.74 -36.59 -24.34
N ARG A 12 -35.17 -35.62 -25.10
CA ARG A 12 -34.84 -35.33 -26.53
C ARG A 12 -33.52 -34.49 -26.48
N PHE A 13 -32.82 -34.01 -27.52
CA PHE A 13 -33.18 -33.34 -28.79
C PHE A 13 -32.11 -33.60 -29.88
N LEU A 14 -32.24 -32.97 -31.07
CA LEU A 14 -31.47 -33.31 -32.28
C LEU A 14 -30.16 -32.50 -32.48
N LYS A 15 -29.28 -33.08 -33.30
CA LYS A 15 -28.10 -32.46 -33.92
C LYS A 15 -28.43 -31.15 -34.66
N ARG A 16 -27.53 -30.16 -34.57
CA ARG A 16 -26.99 -29.40 -35.72
C ARG A 16 -25.53 -29.06 -35.43
N GLY A 17 -24.70 -28.98 -36.48
CA GLY A 17 -23.27 -28.73 -36.34
C GLY A 17 -22.95 -27.23 -36.28
N SER A 18 -21.99 -26.87 -35.43
CA SER A 18 -21.35 -25.54 -35.46
C SER A 18 -20.00 -25.66 -36.13
N LEU A 19 -19.70 -24.74 -37.06
CA LEU A 19 -18.35 -24.60 -37.61
C LEU A 19 -17.40 -24.22 -36.47
N LEU A 20 -16.35 -25.02 -36.26
CA LEU A 20 -15.21 -24.57 -35.47
C LEU A 20 -14.40 -23.63 -36.35
N PHE A 21 -14.57 -22.31 -36.14
CA PHE A 21 -13.72 -21.30 -36.77
C PHE A 21 -12.30 -21.43 -36.19
N LEU A 22 -11.47 -22.23 -36.87
CA LEU A 22 -10.04 -22.31 -36.60
C LEU A 22 -9.39 -21.03 -37.14
N THR A 23 -9.46 -19.95 -36.36
CA THR A 23 -8.77 -18.69 -36.66
C THR A 23 -7.27 -18.89 -36.53
N LEU A 24 -6.66 -19.45 -37.58
CA LEU A 24 -5.24 -19.69 -37.69
C LEU A 24 -4.53 -18.33 -37.77
N PHE A 25 -4.20 -17.76 -36.61
CA PHE A 25 -3.24 -16.65 -36.51
C PHE A 25 -1.86 -17.15 -36.91
N LEU A 26 -1.65 -17.20 -38.22
CA LEU A 26 -0.36 -17.44 -38.83
C LEU A 26 0.49 -16.19 -38.58
N PHE A 27 1.17 -16.17 -37.44
CA PHE A 27 2.23 -15.20 -37.15
C PHE A 27 3.35 -15.41 -38.15
N GLY A 28 3.22 -14.75 -39.30
CA GLY A 28 4.28 -14.59 -40.29
C GLY A 28 5.35 -13.67 -39.73
N ILE A 29 6.16 -14.20 -38.80
CA ILE A 29 7.38 -13.58 -38.31
C ILE A 29 8.43 -13.54 -39.41
N GLY A 30 8.19 -12.69 -40.41
CA GLY A 30 9.26 -12.09 -41.20
C GLY A 30 10.12 -11.29 -40.25
N SER A 31 11.19 -11.90 -39.73
CA SER A 31 12.14 -11.25 -38.85
C SER A 31 12.91 -10.20 -39.65
N GLU A 32 12.48 -8.94 -39.60
CA GLU A 32 13.36 -7.84 -39.94
C GLU A 32 14.56 -7.89 -39.00
N LEU A 33 15.75 -8.16 -39.55
CA LEU A 33 16.99 -8.28 -38.80
C LEU A 33 17.54 -6.90 -38.45
N ALA A 34 16.74 -6.12 -37.70
CA ALA A 34 17.19 -4.93 -37.00
C ALA A 34 18.34 -5.33 -36.05
N ALA A 35 19.42 -4.55 -36.05
CA ALA A 35 20.62 -4.87 -35.29
C ALA A 35 20.39 -4.70 -33.78
N GLN A 36 19.99 -5.78 -33.11
CA GLN A 36 19.77 -5.81 -31.67
C GLN A 36 21.06 -5.50 -30.91
N THR A 37 21.01 -4.52 -30.01
CA THR A 37 22.13 -4.12 -29.16
C THR A 37 21.93 -4.69 -27.77
N MET A 38 22.90 -5.43 -27.25
CA MET A 38 22.90 -5.81 -25.83
C MET A 38 23.34 -4.60 -25.00
N MET A 39 22.57 -4.24 -23.97
CA MET A 39 22.97 -3.23 -23.01
C MET A 39 24.28 -3.65 -22.31
N PRO A 40 25.30 -2.78 -22.25
CA PRO A 40 26.52 -3.08 -21.51
C PRO A 40 26.19 -3.37 -20.04
N LEU A 41 26.76 -4.46 -19.52
CA LEU A 41 26.65 -4.85 -18.12
C LEU A 41 28.04 -4.93 -17.49
N PRO A 42 28.13 -4.75 -16.16
CA PRO A 42 29.38 -4.93 -15.44
C PRO A 42 29.92 -6.37 -15.53
N PRO A 43 31.23 -6.58 -15.30
CA PRO A 43 31.82 -7.90 -15.23
C PRO A 43 31.16 -8.79 -14.18
N TYR A 44 31.20 -10.10 -14.40
CA TYR A 44 30.80 -11.07 -13.39
C TYR A 44 31.72 -10.99 -12.16
N SER A 45 31.14 -11.03 -10.96
CA SER A 45 31.89 -11.11 -9.70
C SER A 45 31.53 -12.34 -8.89
N SER A 46 30.23 -12.63 -8.69
CA SER A 46 29.80 -13.73 -7.83
C SER A 46 28.39 -14.26 -8.14
N THR A 47 28.10 -15.47 -7.68
CA THR A 47 26.75 -16.05 -7.72
C THR A 47 26.10 -15.91 -6.35
N TYR A 48 24.92 -15.30 -6.28
CA TYR A 48 24.09 -15.28 -5.07
C TYR A 48 22.96 -16.30 -5.17
N THR A 49 23.19 -17.46 -4.53
CA THR A 49 22.27 -18.61 -4.50
C THR A 49 21.29 -18.49 -3.33
N SER A 50 19.99 -18.34 -3.58
CA SER A 50 18.97 -18.17 -2.52
C SER A 50 17.55 -18.51 -3.00
N SER A 51 16.57 -18.52 -2.10
CA SER A 51 15.13 -18.51 -2.43
C SER A 51 14.59 -17.09 -2.73
N GLN A 52 15.46 -16.20 -3.21
CA GLN A 52 15.15 -14.79 -3.47
C GLN A 52 15.72 -14.37 -4.83
N VAL A 53 15.09 -13.36 -5.44
CA VAL A 53 15.44 -12.88 -6.78
C VAL A 53 15.91 -11.43 -6.76
N ARG A 54 16.80 -11.11 -7.69
CA ARG A 54 17.48 -9.81 -7.82
C ARG A 54 17.57 -9.39 -9.28
N GLY A 55 17.90 -8.12 -9.49
CA GLY A 55 18.23 -7.54 -10.77
C GLY A 55 18.63 -6.08 -10.63
N TYR A 56 18.12 -5.25 -11.53
CA TYR A 56 18.28 -3.80 -11.51
C TYR A 56 17.00 -3.09 -11.93
N TRP A 57 16.93 -1.80 -11.66
CA TRP A 57 16.05 -0.87 -12.34
C TRP A 57 16.86 0.30 -12.90
N PHE A 58 16.29 1.00 -13.87
CA PHE A 58 16.83 2.23 -14.44
C PHE A 58 15.71 3.16 -14.90
N GLN A 59 16.04 4.42 -15.18
CA GLN A 59 15.15 5.31 -15.91
C GLN A 59 15.55 5.34 -17.39
N ALA A 60 14.58 5.16 -18.28
CA ALA A 60 14.81 5.13 -19.73
C ALA A 60 15.27 6.50 -20.26
N PRO A 61 16.42 6.60 -20.95
CA PRO A 61 16.97 7.89 -21.40
C PRO A 61 16.38 8.36 -22.75
N THR A 62 15.72 7.46 -23.47
CA THR A 62 15.05 7.69 -24.76
C THR A 62 13.98 6.60 -24.97
N ASP A 63 13.19 6.68 -26.04
CA ASP A 63 12.22 5.65 -26.42
C ASP A 63 12.95 4.47 -27.12
N PHE A 64 12.75 3.23 -26.66
CA PHE A 64 13.36 2.03 -27.26
C PHE A 64 12.47 0.78 -27.12
N ARG A 65 12.72 -0.27 -27.91
CA ARG A 65 12.09 -1.60 -27.73
C ARG A 65 13.08 -2.56 -27.08
N ILE A 66 12.68 -3.25 -26.01
CA ILE A 66 13.38 -4.46 -25.56
C ILE A 66 12.94 -5.60 -26.46
N VAL A 67 13.89 -6.11 -27.25
CA VAL A 67 13.68 -7.22 -28.21
C VAL A 67 14.14 -8.58 -27.69
N GLY A 68 14.82 -8.60 -26.53
CA GLY A 68 15.09 -9.85 -25.83
C GLY A 68 15.70 -9.69 -24.45
N VAL A 69 15.63 -10.75 -23.65
CA VAL A 69 16.19 -10.83 -22.30
C VAL A 69 16.90 -12.17 -22.04
N ARG A 70 17.95 -12.15 -21.20
CA ARG A 70 18.71 -13.36 -20.85
C ARG A 70 19.39 -13.24 -19.47
N VAL A 71 19.35 -14.29 -18.66
CA VAL A 71 20.23 -14.39 -17.48
C VAL A 71 21.60 -14.91 -17.96
N PRO A 72 22.73 -14.29 -17.62
CA PRO A 72 24.06 -14.77 -18.00
C PRO A 72 24.30 -16.25 -17.63
N THR A 73 25.17 -16.93 -18.37
CA THR A 73 25.55 -18.32 -18.11
C THR A 73 26.68 -18.48 -17.09
N ASP A 74 27.24 -17.38 -16.58
CA ASP A 74 28.30 -17.38 -15.56
C ASP A 74 27.85 -17.99 -14.22
N VAL A 75 26.53 -18.03 -13.98
CA VAL A 75 25.89 -18.69 -12.81
C VAL A 75 25.39 -20.10 -13.12
N GLY A 76 25.84 -20.69 -14.24
CA GLY A 76 25.47 -22.01 -14.71
C GLY A 76 24.46 -22.01 -15.86
N THR A 77 24.01 -23.21 -16.23
CA THR A 77 23.17 -23.46 -17.43
C THR A 77 21.75 -23.91 -17.12
N ALA A 78 21.35 -23.94 -15.83
CA ALA A 78 19.98 -24.23 -15.42
C ALA A 78 18.97 -23.25 -16.03
N ALA A 79 17.71 -23.67 -16.10
CA ALA A 79 16.62 -22.90 -16.71
C ALA A 79 16.56 -21.46 -16.17
N GLN A 80 16.31 -20.49 -17.04
CA GLN A 80 16.27 -19.08 -16.68
C GLN A 80 14.84 -18.59 -16.39
N ASN A 81 14.74 -17.65 -15.46
CA ASN A 81 13.50 -17.00 -15.04
C ASN A 81 13.74 -15.49 -15.01
N ILE A 82 12.87 -14.71 -15.65
CA ILE A 82 13.00 -13.25 -15.86
C ILE A 82 11.62 -12.60 -15.79
N GLN A 83 11.53 -11.42 -15.19
CA GLN A 83 10.35 -10.55 -15.25
C GLN A 83 10.76 -9.08 -15.44
N VAL A 84 10.01 -8.37 -16.27
CA VAL A 84 10.20 -6.95 -16.62
C VAL A 84 8.99 -6.16 -16.14
N PHE A 85 9.23 -5.01 -15.54
CA PHE A 85 8.25 -4.17 -14.85
C PHE A 85 8.33 -2.72 -15.34
N LYS A 86 7.18 -2.06 -15.51
CA LYS A 86 7.06 -0.59 -15.53
C LYS A 86 6.59 -0.16 -14.14
N MET A 87 7.40 0.62 -13.43
CA MET A 87 7.11 1.06 -12.07
C MET A 87 6.17 2.28 -12.10
N GLY A 88 5.15 2.32 -11.25
CA GLY A 88 4.17 3.41 -11.18
C GLY A 88 4.68 4.67 -10.45
N GLY A 89 5.98 4.95 -10.54
CA GLY A 89 6.68 6.03 -9.85
C GLY A 89 8.17 5.73 -9.70
N ASN A 90 8.94 6.72 -9.23
CA ASN A 90 10.39 6.59 -9.04
C ASN A 90 10.71 5.58 -7.92
N PRO A 91 11.45 4.48 -8.18
CA PRO A 91 11.73 3.46 -7.17
C PRO A 91 12.41 3.98 -5.90
N THR A 92 13.22 5.05 -5.98
CA THR A 92 13.85 5.66 -4.79
C THR A 92 12.84 6.31 -3.85
N GLN A 93 11.64 6.63 -4.34
CA GLN A 93 10.56 7.23 -3.56
C GLN A 93 9.49 6.19 -3.17
N ILE A 94 9.16 5.26 -4.06
CA ILE A 94 8.03 4.33 -3.85
C ILE A 94 8.41 2.97 -3.22
N CYS A 95 9.69 2.56 -3.27
CA CYS A 95 10.10 1.23 -2.80
C CYS A 95 11.57 1.13 -2.38
N GLN A 96 12.11 2.14 -1.68
CA GLN A 96 13.42 2.02 -1.06
C GLN A 96 13.37 1.03 0.13
N TRP A 97 14.23 0.01 0.10
CA TRP A 97 14.33 -1.02 1.15
C TRP A 97 14.53 -0.39 2.55
N PRO A 98 13.80 -0.83 3.59
CA PRO A 98 12.96 -2.04 3.67
C PRO A 98 11.55 -1.93 3.08
N THR A 99 11.11 -0.75 2.63
CA THR A 99 9.78 -0.58 2.03
C THR A 99 9.70 -1.27 0.66
N THR A 100 8.63 -2.01 0.43
CA THR A 100 8.35 -2.70 -0.84
C THR A 100 7.06 -2.18 -1.46
N THR A 101 6.95 -2.16 -2.78
CA THR A 101 5.71 -1.76 -3.48
C THR A 101 5.15 -2.85 -4.38
N THR A 102 3.84 -2.82 -4.60
CA THR A 102 3.14 -3.51 -5.69
C THR A 102 2.66 -2.55 -6.78
N ASN A 103 3.01 -1.26 -6.70
CA ASN A 103 2.70 -0.25 -7.72
C ASN A 103 3.60 -0.42 -8.96
N TYR A 104 3.30 -1.45 -9.75
CA TYR A 104 3.97 -1.76 -11.01
C TYR A 104 3.04 -2.48 -11.99
N THR A 105 3.33 -2.35 -13.28
CA THR A 105 2.75 -3.17 -14.35
C THR A 105 3.81 -4.15 -14.85
N THR A 106 3.46 -5.44 -14.99
CA THR A 106 4.37 -6.41 -15.62
C THR A 106 4.32 -6.26 -17.13
N LEU A 107 5.46 -5.97 -17.75
CA LEU A 107 5.59 -5.85 -19.21
C LEU A 107 5.91 -7.19 -19.89
N GLY A 108 6.51 -8.13 -19.16
CA GLY A 108 6.81 -9.48 -19.66
C GLY A 108 7.34 -10.39 -18.57
N VAL A 109 7.07 -11.69 -18.68
CA VAL A 109 7.51 -12.71 -17.73
C VAL A 109 7.77 -14.05 -18.42
N TRP A 110 8.89 -14.68 -18.06
CA TRP A 110 9.31 -15.98 -18.60
C TRP A 110 9.96 -16.79 -17.47
N TYR A 111 9.59 -18.05 -17.31
CA TYR A 111 10.09 -18.90 -16.22
C TYR A 111 10.24 -20.35 -16.66
N ASN A 112 11.11 -21.10 -15.98
CA ASN A 112 11.55 -22.44 -16.35
C ASN A 112 12.03 -22.56 -17.82
N VAL A 113 12.54 -21.48 -18.42
CA VAL A 113 13.01 -21.50 -19.81
C VAL A 113 14.34 -22.27 -19.87
N ALA A 114 14.27 -23.51 -20.34
CA ALA A 114 15.42 -24.43 -20.38
C ALA A 114 16.53 -24.02 -21.35
N SER A 115 16.26 -23.09 -22.28
CA SER A 115 17.28 -22.57 -23.20
C SER A 115 18.31 -21.69 -22.49
N THR A 116 19.57 -21.80 -22.87
CA THR A 116 20.66 -20.89 -22.48
C THR A 116 20.82 -19.71 -23.44
N ALA A 117 20.07 -19.67 -24.55
CA ALA A 117 20.01 -18.55 -25.49
C ALA A 117 19.24 -17.35 -24.92
N MET A 118 19.17 -16.26 -25.68
CA MET A 118 18.32 -15.12 -25.36
C MET A 118 16.85 -15.45 -25.66
N ILE A 119 15.96 -14.95 -24.80
CA ILE A 119 14.50 -15.06 -24.96
C ILE A 119 14.04 -13.84 -25.77
N PRO A 120 13.48 -14.02 -26.98
CA PRO A 120 12.95 -12.90 -27.75
C PRO A 120 11.68 -12.35 -27.08
N CYS A 121 11.51 -11.03 -27.14
CA CYS A 121 10.31 -10.33 -26.72
C CYS A 121 10.07 -9.10 -27.62
N ASP A 122 8.99 -8.37 -27.38
CA ASP A 122 8.78 -7.04 -27.94
C ASP A 122 8.08 -6.20 -26.86
N ILE A 123 8.85 -5.34 -26.18
CA ILE A 123 8.37 -4.47 -25.13
C ILE A 123 8.79 -3.04 -25.49
N LEU A 124 7.81 -2.19 -25.77
CA LEU A 124 8.03 -0.75 -25.90
C LEU A 124 8.35 -0.13 -24.53
N VAL A 125 9.45 0.61 -24.47
CA VAL A 125 9.89 1.41 -23.31
C VAL A 125 9.97 2.87 -23.74
N GLN A 126 9.43 3.76 -22.92
CA GLN A 126 9.31 5.17 -23.25
C GLN A 126 10.26 6.01 -22.38
N THR A 127 10.81 7.09 -22.93
CA THR A 127 11.69 8.05 -22.24
C THR A 127 11.07 8.46 -20.90
N GLY A 128 11.85 8.40 -19.82
CA GLY A 128 11.38 8.72 -18.47
C GLY A 128 10.78 7.53 -17.72
N ASP A 129 10.46 6.42 -18.38
CA ASP A 129 9.95 5.21 -17.72
C ASP A 129 10.94 4.63 -16.71
N TYR A 130 10.44 4.28 -15.54
CA TYR A 130 11.18 3.51 -14.55
C TYR A 130 10.99 2.02 -14.81
N ILE A 131 11.98 1.39 -15.44
CA ILE A 131 11.94 -0.03 -15.82
C ILE A 131 12.72 -0.86 -14.79
N GLY A 132 12.05 -1.82 -14.18
CA GLY A 132 12.66 -2.86 -13.35
C GLY A 132 12.83 -4.17 -14.13
N ILE A 133 13.96 -4.85 -13.95
CA ILE A 133 14.21 -6.19 -14.50
C ILE A 133 14.80 -7.06 -13.39
N VAL A 134 14.21 -8.23 -13.13
CA VAL A 134 14.77 -9.24 -12.21
C VAL A 134 14.90 -10.58 -12.92
N GLY A 135 15.90 -11.38 -12.54
CA GLY A 135 16.07 -12.70 -13.14
C GLY A 135 17.22 -13.51 -12.56
N ALA A 136 17.05 -14.83 -12.59
CA ALA A 136 17.97 -15.81 -12.02
C ALA A 136 17.82 -17.19 -12.68
N ARG A 137 18.84 -18.05 -12.56
CA ARG A 137 18.81 -19.44 -13.06
C ARG A 137 18.45 -20.44 -11.97
N GLY A 138 17.69 -21.48 -12.32
CA GLY A 138 17.17 -22.50 -11.40
C GLY A 138 15.71 -22.83 -11.68
N SER A 139 15.15 -23.79 -10.94
CA SER A 139 13.71 -24.09 -11.03
C SER A 139 12.89 -22.99 -10.37
N ASN A 140 11.85 -22.52 -11.06
CA ASN A 140 10.88 -21.55 -10.53
C ASN A 140 10.30 -22.03 -9.17
N GLY A 141 10.26 -21.14 -8.17
CA GLY A 141 9.86 -21.45 -6.79
C GLY A 141 10.89 -22.24 -5.97
N GLY A 142 12.01 -22.65 -6.57
CA GLY A 142 13.11 -23.35 -5.89
C GLY A 142 14.21 -22.41 -5.41
N THR A 143 15.43 -22.96 -5.29
CA THR A 143 16.66 -22.19 -5.08
C THR A 143 17.15 -21.64 -6.41
N LEU A 144 17.41 -20.33 -6.46
CA LEU A 144 17.81 -19.58 -7.65
C LEU A 144 19.22 -19.00 -7.52
N ALA A 145 19.97 -19.03 -8.61
CA ALA A 145 21.30 -18.46 -8.77
C ALA A 145 21.21 -17.09 -9.47
N ASN A 146 21.44 -16.03 -8.70
CA ASN A 146 21.47 -14.64 -9.17
C ASN A 146 22.91 -14.27 -9.58
N SER A 147 23.10 -13.51 -10.67
CA SER A 147 24.43 -13.15 -11.18
C SER A 147 24.86 -11.76 -10.72
N TYR A 148 25.70 -11.66 -9.70
CA TYR A 148 26.17 -10.39 -9.16
C TYR A 148 27.45 -9.89 -9.85
N ASP A 149 27.52 -8.57 -10.00
CA ASP A 149 28.76 -7.79 -10.12
C ASP A 149 29.26 -7.37 -8.71
N GLY A 150 29.88 -6.20 -8.57
CA GLY A 150 30.50 -5.74 -7.32
C GLY A 150 30.14 -4.33 -6.85
N THR A 151 29.44 -3.51 -7.65
CA THR A 151 29.25 -2.08 -7.35
C THR A 151 27.85 -1.58 -7.76
N SER A 152 27.43 -0.43 -7.24
CA SER A 152 26.10 0.15 -7.48
C SER A 152 26.05 1.62 -7.03
N PRO A 153 25.35 2.52 -7.75
CA PRO A 153 24.78 2.32 -9.08
C PRO A 153 25.84 1.94 -10.13
N GLN A 154 25.42 1.40 -11.27
CA GLN A 154 26.30 1.03 -12.38
C GLN A 154 26.00 1.85 -13.61
N SER A 155 26.99 2.62 -14.05
CA SER A 155 26.93 3.39 -15.29
C SER A 155 26.96 2.46 -16.49
N THR A 156 25.95 2.55 -17.34
CA THR A 156 25.86 1.93 -18.66
C THR A 156 25.33 2.96 -19.66
N ASN A 157 24.98 2.54 -20.87
CA ASN A 157 24.31 3.40 -21.85
C ASN A 157 23.28 2.65 -22.69
N ILE A 158 22.29 3.39 -23.18
CA ILE A 158 21.34 2.96 -24.20
C ILE A 158 21.49 3.94 -25.38
N PHE A 159 21.88 3.44 -26.55
CA PHE A 159 22.28 4.26 -27.71
C PHE A 159 23.34 5.34 -27.40
N GLY A 160 24.27 5.08 -26.48
CA GLY A 160 25.28 6.06 -26.05
C GLY A 160 24.79 7.07 -25.01
N LEU A 161 23.49 7.17 -24.75
CA LEU A 161 22.95 8.01 -23.67
C LEU A 161 23.22 7.36 -22.30
N PRO A 162 23.81 8.07 -21.33
CA PRO A 162 24.13 7.50 -20.01
C PRO A 162 22.91 7.01 -19.25
N VAL A 163 23.04 5.85 -18.60
CA VAL A 163 22.02 5.23 -17.74
C VAL A 163 22.67 4.70 -16.47
N SER A 164 22.01 4.88 -15.32
CA SER A 164 22.44 4.31 -14.04
C SER A 164 21.56 3.13 -13.64
N LEU A 165 22.10 1.91 -13.67
CA LEU A 165 21.45 0.74 -13.11
C LEU A 165 21.56 0.78 -11.58
N THR A 166 20.43 0.73 -10.88
CA THR A 166 20.39 0.60 -9.42
C THR A 166 19.74 -0.73 -9.04
N ARG A 167 20.20 -1.38 -7.97
CA ARG A 167 19.78 -2.75 -7.64
C ARG A 167 18.29 -2.82 -7.29
N PHE A 168 17.66 -3.87 -7.80
CA PHE A 168 16.25 -4.15 -7.65
C PHE A 168 16.05 -5.60 -7.18
N GLY A 169 14.94 -5.92 -6.51
CA GLY A 169 14.72 -7.27 -6.03
C GLY A 169 13.35 -7.56 -5.44
N HIS A 170 13.14 -8.84 -5.14
CA HIS A 170 11.95 -9.38 -4.48
C HIS A 170 12.38 -10.51 -3.52
N GLN A 171 11.69 -10.66 -2.39
CA GLN A 171 12.07 -11.61 -1.33
C GLN A 171 11.42 -12.99 -1.50
N GLY A 172 11.37 -13.49 -2.74
CA GLY A 172 10.85 -14.81 -3.10
C GLY A 172 11.44 -15.31 -4.42
N SER A 173 11.21 -16.59 -4.74
CA SER A 173 11.75 -17.27 -5.93
C SER A 173 10.69 -17.65 -6.97
N THR A 174 9.44 -17.23 -6.79
CA THR A 174 8.30 -17.54 -7.69
C THR A 174 8.08 -16.48 -8.74
N PHE A 175 7.98 -16.91 -9.99
CA PHE A 175 7.57 -16.13 -11.15
C PHE A 175 6.21 -16.67 -11.66
N PRO A 176 5.24 -15.82 -12.06
CA PRO A 176 5.26 -14.36 -11.94
C PRO A 176 5.27 -13.89 -10.48
N ILE A 177 6.00 -12.81 -10.24
CA ILE A 177 6.04 -12.09 -8.98
C ILE A 177 4.78 -11.22 -8.91
N THR A 178 3.99 -11.47 -7.87
CA THR A 178 2.77 -10.72 -7.51
C THR A 178 2.91 -9.97 -6.19
N GLY A 179 4.03 -10.15 -5.49
CA GLY A 179 4.34 -9.53 -4.21
C GLY A 179 5.26 -8.30 -4.34
N GLY A 180 5.58 -7.69 -3.19
CA GLY A 180 6.35 -6.46 -3.12
C GLY A 180 7.76 -6.55 -3.72
N VAL A 181 8.13 -5.55 -4.52
CA VAL A 181 9.48 -5.31 -5.07
C VAL A 181 10.12 -4.10 -4.41
N TRP A 182 11.46 -4.00 -4.45
CA TRP A 182 12.23 -2.96 -3.75
C TRP A 182 13.55 -2.60 -4.45
N THR A 183 14.13 -1.44 -4.08
CA THR A 183 15.45 -0.96 -4.49
C THR A 183 16.35 -0.62 -3.30
N GLU A 184 17.67 -0.77 -3.47
CA GLU A 184 18.69 -0.32 -2.50
C GLU A 184 20.02 0.02 -3.21
N PRO A 185 20.87 0.92 -2.67
CA PRO A 185 22.15 1.31 -3.29
C PRO A 185 23.29 0.30 -3.04
N TYR A 186 23.04 -0.99 -3.31
CA TYR A 186 24.01 -2.09 -3.20
C TYR A 186 24.18 -2.82 -4.55
N THR A 187 25.20 -3.65 -4.68
CA THR A 187 25.58 -4.49 -5.85
C THR A 187 24.40 -4.96 -6.71
N VAL A 188 24.39 -4.63 -8.00
CA VAL A 188 23.28 -5.03 -8.88
C VAL A 188 23.37 -6.50 -9.29
N CYS A 189 22.29 -7.03 -9.87
CA CYS A 189 22.29 -8.37 -10.45
C CYS A 189 22.04 -8.26 -11.96
N ARG A 190 22.83 -9.01 -12.72
CA ARG A 190 22.99 -8.89 -14.16
C ARG A 190 21.95 -9.75 -14.89
N ILE A 191 21.09 -9.08 -15.65
CA ILE A 191 20.21 -9.65 -16.67
C ILE A 191 20.51 -8.91 -17.96
N GLU A 192 20.92 -9.63 -19.00
CA GLU A 192 21.19 -9.08 -20.34
C GLU A 192 19.88 -8.61 -20.95
N MET A 193 19.81 -7.33 -21.30
CA MET A 193 18.70 -6.69 -22.01
C MET A 193 19.16 -6.38 -23.43
N TYR A 194 18.44 -6.88 -24.42
CA TYR A 194 18.68 -6.61 -25.84
C TYR A 194 17.64 -5.62 -26.34
N TYR A 195 18.08 -4.55 -26.99
CA TYR A 195 17.20 -3.48 -27.43
C TYR A 195 17.42 -3.06 -28.89
N THR A 196 16.39 -2.44 -29.46
CA THR A 196 16.44 -1.71 -30.75
C THR A 196 15.61 -0.44 -30.68
N SER A 197 15.57 0.35 -31.76
CA SER A 197 14.81 1.60 -31.81
C SER A 197 13.32 1.33 -31.53
N ALA A 198 12.68 2.15 -30.71
CA ALA A 198 11.21 2.18 -30.63
C ALA A 198 10.64 2.75 -31.93
N VAL A 199 11.27 3.84 -32.37
CA VAL A 199 10.93 4.60 -33.56
C VAL A 199 11.16 3.72 -34.78
N THR A 200 10.05 3.38 -35.45
CA THR A 200 10.04 2.54 -36.66
C THR A 200 9.22 3.16 -37.79
N GLY A 201 8.30 4.08 -37.48
CA GLY A 201 7.52 4.85 -38.45
C GLY A 201 8.01 6.30 -38.61
N PRO A 202 7.88 6.91 -39.80
CA PRO A 202 8.14 8.34 -39.98
C PRO A 202 7.10 9.21 -39.28
N ASN A 203 5.81 8.94 -39.53
CA ASN A 203 4.69 9.60 -38.86
C ASN A 203 4.04 8.52 -37.98
N ASP A 204 4.30 8.63 -36.68
CA ASP A 204 3.99 7.62 -35.67
C ASP A 204 3.65 8.38 -34.39
N ALA A 205 2.42 8.29 -33.92
CA ALA A 205 1.93 9.04 -32.76
C ALA A 205 0.82 8.26 -32.04
N GLY A 206 0.82 8.29 -30.70
CA GLY A 206 -0.09 7.52 -29.86
C GLY A 206 -0.62 8.28 -28.65
N VAL A 207 -1.67 7.74 -28.04
CA VAL A 207 -2.15 8.20 -26.73
C VAL A 207 -1.29 7.60 -25.64
N TYR A 208 -0.47 8.42 -24.99
CA TYR A 208 0.46 8.01 -23.93
C TYR A 208 -0.26 7.72 -22.60
N SER A 209 -1.27 8.53 -22.26
CA SER A 209 -2.07 8.37 -21.05
C SER A 209 -3.45 9.02 -21.19
N ILE A 210 -4.40 8.56 -20.38
CA ILE A 210 -5.69 9.22 -20.16
C ILE A 210 -5.57 9.88 -18.78
N ASP A 211 -5.61 11.20 -18.76
CA ASP A 211 -5.18 12.05 -17.63
C ASP A 211 -6.36 12.56 -16.80
N SER A 212 -7.57 12.54 -17.36
CA SER A 212 -8.80 13.00 -16.71
C SER A 212 -10.00 12.19 -17.22
N PRO A 213 -10.98 11.86 -16.36
CA PRO A 213 -11.05 12.23 -14.95
C PRO A 213 -10.32 11.26 -14.00
N VAL A 214 -9.71 11.79 -12.94
CA VAL A 214 -8.93 11.04 -11.93
C VAL A 214 -9.26 11.58 -10.53
N ASN A 215 -9.66 10.70 -9.60
CA ASN A 215 -10.12 11.04 -8.23
C ASN A 215 -11.08 12.24 -8.19
N PHE A 216 -12.27 12.04 -8.78
CA PHE A 216 -13.21 13.09 -9.18
C PHE A 216 -14.60 12.86 -8.56
N CYS A 217 -15.45 13.88 -8.48
CA CYS A 217 -16.82 13.71 -7.99
C CYS A 217 -17.77 13.20 -9.09
N ALA A 218 -18.87 12.56 -8.71
CA ALA A 218 -19.98 12.35 -9.63
C ALA A 218 -20.56 13.70 -10.07
N GLY A 219 -20.59 13.97 -11.37
CA GLY A 219 -20.83 15.31 -11.89
C GLY A 219 -20.44 15.46 -13.36
N GLN A 220 -20.06 16.68 -13.74
CA GLN A 220 -19.54 17.01 -15.07
C GLN A 220 -18.02 17.15 -15.00
N GLU A 221 -17.31 16.37 -15.80
CA GLU A 221 -15.84 16.35 -15.85
C GLU A 221 -15.34 16.38 -17.31
N ASP A 222 -14.10 16.81 -17.49
CA ASP A 222 -13.44 16.83 -18.81
C ASP A 222 -12.65 15.53 -19.05
N VAL A 223 -12.74 14.98 -20.25
CA VAL A 223 -11.91 13.84 -20.69
C VAL A 223 -10.66 14.38 -21.36
N VAL A 224 -9.51 14.18 -20.73
CA VAL A 224 -8.21 14.70 -21.18
C VAL A 224 -7.24 13.55 -21.37
N VAL A 225 -6.44 13.60 -22.44
CA VAL A 225 -5.41 12.60 -22.74
C VAL A 225 -4.08 13.27 -23.07
N THR A 226 -2.96 12.65 -22.75
CA THR A 226 -1.66 13.04 -23.30
C THR A 226 -1.45 12.29 -24.63
N MET A 227 -1.37 13.03 -25.72
CA MET A 227 -0.93 12.53 -27.03
C MET A 227 0.59 12.73 -27.16
N LYS A 228 1.32 11.72 -27.67
CA LYS A 228 2.77 11.76 -27.87
C LYS A 228 3.15 11.32 -29.29
N ASN A 229 4.12 12.01 -29.88
CA ASN A 229 4.82 11.62 -31.10
C ASN A 229 5.89 10.57 -30.77
N PHE A 230 5.85 9.41 -31.42
CA PHE A 230 6.85 8.34 -31.32
C PHE A 230 7.71 8.19 -32.60
N GLY A 231 7.35 8.86 -33.71
CA GLY A 231 8.03 8.79 -35.02
C GLY A 231 9.33 9.59 -35.19
N THR A 232 9.93 9.51 -36.39
CA THR A 232 11.11 10.31 -36.77
C THR A 232 10.78 11.70 -37.33
N ASN A 233 9.56 11.92 -37.83
CA ASN A 233 9.09 13.24 -38.27
C ASN A 233 8.46 14.01 -37.10
N GLN A 234 8.41 15.33 -37.22
CA GLN A 234 7.53 16.16 -36.38
C GLN A 234 6.07 15.89 -36.76
N VAL A 235 5.17 15.75 -35.79
CA VAL A 235 3.74 15.50 -36.01
C VAL A 235 2.96 16.79 -35.80
N THR A 236 2.32 17.27 -36.86
CA THR A 236 1.61 18.57 -36.93
C THR A 236 0.10 18.43 -36.93
N SER A 237 -0.42 17.23 -37.23
CA SER A 237 -1.83 16.87 -37.11
C SER A 237 -2.00 15.39 -36.81
N ALA A 238 -3.13 15.02 -36.20
CA ALA A 238 -3.60 13.64 -36.05
C ALA A 238 -5.10 13.64 -35.71
N THR A 239 -5.77 12.50 -35.88
CA THR A 239 -7.13 12.27 -35.38
C THR A 239 -7.07 11.43 -34.11
N ILE A 240 -7.68 11.88 -33.01
CA ILE A 240 -7.82 11.08 -31.78
C ILE A 240 -9.26 10.55 -31.74
N ASN A 241 -9.39 9.25 -31.96
CA ASN A 241 -10.62 8.49 -31.86
C ASN A 241 -10.76 7.98 -30.43
N TRP A 242 -11.99 7.82 -29.92
CA TRP A 242 -12.19 7.32 -28.57
C TRP A 242 -13.59 6.74 -28.37
N THR A 243 -13.74 5.95 -27.30
CA THR A 243 -15.01 5.39 -26.83
C THR A 243 -15.20 5.66 -25.35
N LEU A 244 -16.46 5.74 -24.94
CA LEU A 244 -16.89 5.64 -23.55
C LEU A 244 -17.74 4.37 -23.41
N ASN A 245 -17.34 3.45 -22.52
CA ASN A 245 -17.95 2.12 -22.37
C ASN A 245 -18.10 1.37 -23.71
N GLY A 246 -17.06 1.44 -24.56
CA GLY A 246 -17.04 0.85 -25.90
C GLY A 246 -17.94 1.53 -26.94
N THR A 247 -18.72 2.56 -26.55
CA THR A 247 -19.56 3.34 -27.47
C THR A 247 -18.72 4.47 -28.10
N PRO A 248 -18.54 4.49 -29.44
CA PRO A 248 -17.75 5.52 -30.12
C PRO A 248 -18.25 6.95 -29.85
N GLN A 249 -17.30 7.86 -29.65
CA GLN A 249 -17.52 9.27 -29.41
C GLN A 249 -16.99 10.13 -30.57
N PRO A 250 -17.34 11.42 -30.67
CA PRO A 250 -16.82 12.30 -31.72
C PRO A 250 -15.29 12.37 -31.70
N ALA A 251 -14.64 11.99 -32.82
CA ALA A 251 -13.19 12.01 -32.92
C ALA A 251 -12.66 13.46 -32.92
N TYR A 252 -11.60 13.68 -32.15
CA TYR A 252 -10.94 14.98 -32.02
C TYR A 252 -9.86 15.14 -33.11
N ASN A 253 -9.99 16.15 -33.97
CA ASN A 253 -8.99 16.45 -34.98
C ASN A 253 -7.94 17.40 -34.39
N TRP A 254 -6.82 16.85 -33.95
CA TRP A 254 -5.73 17.61 -33.34
C TRP A 254 -4.82 18.23 -34.40
N THR A 255 -4.37 19.46 -34.13
CA THR A 255 -3.35 20.18 -34.91
C THR A 255 -2.43 20.95 -33.98
N GLY A 256 -1.14 20.99 -34.28
CA GLY A 256 -0.15 21.69 -33.47
C GLY A 256 1.27 21.39 -33.93
N MET A 257 2.17 21.14 -32.98
CA MET A 257 3.52 20.68 -33.23
C MET A 257 3.98 19.76 -32.10
N LEU A 258 4.08 18.46 -32.36
CA LEU A 258 4.85 17.52 -31.55
C LEU A 258 6.18 17.30 -32.26
N ASP A 259 7.22 17.87 -31.68
CA ASP A 259 8.59 17.82 -32.17
C ASP A 259 9.19 16.41 -31.98
N THR A 260 10.48 16.22 -32.24
CA THR A 260 11.19 14.93 -32.01
C THR A 260 12.36 15.01 -31.03
N LEU A 261 12.78 16.21 -30.60
CA LEU A 261 14.09 16.43 -29.96
C LEU A 261 14.19 16.00 -28.48
N ASN A 262 13.13 16.15 -27.67
CA ASN A 262 13.16 15.77 -26.25
C ASN A 262 11.76 15.42 -25.70
N PHE A 263 11.70 14.66 -24.60
CA PHE A 263 10.46 14.16 -24.00
C PHE A 263 9.33 15.20 -23.90
N ASN A 264 9.62 16.41 -23.43
CA ASN A 264 8.62 17.45 -23.22
C ASN A 264 8.08 18.05 -24.52
N THR A 265 8.90 18.14 -25.58
CA THR A 265 8.44 18.68 -26.89
C THR A 265 7.79 17.61 -27.77
N ARG A 266 7.88 16.33 -27.40
CA ARG A 266 7.24 15.20 -28.09
C ARG A 266 5.78 14.95 -27.68
N GLN A 267 5.24 15.59 -26.65
CA GLN A 267 3.90 15.30 -26.13
C GLN A 267 3.07 16.54 -25.79
N THR A 268 1.74 16.39 -25.76
CA THR A 268 0.79 17.46 -25.42
C THR A 268 -0.50 16.89 -24.82
N GLN A 269 -1.18 17.67 -23.98
CA GLN A 269 -2.51 17.30 -23.45
C GLN A 269 -3.61 17.79 -24.38
N VAL A 270 -4.64 16.95 -24.57
CA VAL A 270 -5.78 17.20 -25.44
C VAL A 270 -7.07 16.86 -24.71
N THR A 271 -7.94 17.85 -24.52
CA THR A 271 -9.32 17.65 -24.03
C THR A 271 -10.17 17.11 -25.17
N LEU A 272 -10.56 15.84 -25.10
CA LEU A 272 -11.37 15.17 -26.12
C LEU A 272 -12.85 15.56 -26.02
N ALA A 273 -13.34 15.78 -24.80
CA ALA A 273 -14.67 16.31 -24.51
C ALA A 273 -14.66 17.05 -23.17
N SER A 274 -15.49 18.10 -23.06
CA SER A 274 -15.69 18.84 -21.81
C SER A 274 -17.08 18.64 -21.24
N ASN A 275 -17.20 18.73 -19.90
CA ASN A 275 -18.46 18.61 -19.15
C ASN A 275 -19.22 17.27 -19.35
N MET A 276 -18.50 16.17 -19.59
CA MET A 276 -19.09 14.83 -19.68
C MET A 276 -19.68 14.41 -18.33
N THR A 277 -20.88 13.82 -18.34
CA THR A 277 -21.57 13.44 -17.09
C THR A 277 -21.19 12.03 -16.65
N PHE A 278 -20.53 11.93 -15.49
CA PHE A 278 -20.17 10.67 -14.83
C PHE A 278 -21.05 10.45 -13.59
N GLN A 279 -21.70 9.29 -13.51
CA GLN A 279 -22.63 8.95 -12.42
C GLN A 279 -21.91 8.32 -11.22
N SER A 280 -22.43 8.58 -10.01
CA SER A 280 -21.92 7.96 -8.77
C SER A 280 -22.14 6.45 -8.78
N GLY A 281 -21.14 5.69 -8.32
CA GLY A 281 -21.18 4.23 -8.26
C GLY A 281 -21.17 3.51 -9.63
N VAL A 282 -20.97 4.24 -10.74
CA VAL A 282 -20.90 3.68 -12.09
C VAL A 282 -19.45 3.72 -12.58
N PRO A 283 -18.84 2.59 -12.96
CA PRO A 283 -17.54 2.58 -13.62
C PRO A 283 -17.68 2.90 -15.11
N TYR A 284 -16.71 3.66 -15.62
CA TYR A 284 -16.62 4.08 -17.01
C TYR A 284 -15.27 3.69 -17.60
N THR A 285 -15.27 2.85 -18.62
CA THR A 285 -14.08 2.56 -19.42
C THR A 285 -13.93 3.61 -20.50
N ILE A 286 -12.83 4.36 -20.46
CA ILE A 286 -12.41 5.29 -21.51
C ILE A 286 -11.30 4.60 -22.28
N THR A 287 -11.44 4.52 -23.61
CA THR A 287 -10.40 4.02 -24.51
C THR A 287 -10.19 5.04 -25.62
N ALA A 288 -8.97 5.53 -25.80
CA ALA A 288 -8.62 6.56 -26.77
C ALA A 288 -7.41 6.12 -27.59
N TRP A 289 -7.44 6.38 -28.90
CA TRP A 289 -6.36 6.03 -29.82
C TRP A 289 -6.24 7.01 -30.98
N THR A 290 -5.02 7.23 -31.41
CA THR A 290 -4.67 8.05 -32.57
C THR A 290 -5.00 7.38 -33.91
N SER A 291 -5.02 8.18 -34.97
CA SER A 291 -4.89 7.75 -36.36
C SER A 291 -4.47 8.94 -37.24
N MET A 292 -4.04 8.64 -38.47
CA MET A 292 -3.73 9.63 -39.50
C MET A 292 -2.70 10.73 -39.12
N PRO A 293 -1.57 10.44 -38.44
CA PRO A 293 -0.55 11.45 -38.15
C PRO A 293 -0.01 12.11 -39.42
N ASN A 294 0.07 13.45 -39.43
CA ASN A 294 0.38 14.26 -40.61
C ASN A 294 -0.52 13.96 -41.84
N GLY A 295 -1.72 13.42 -41.64
CA GLY A 295 -2.65 13.07 -42.72
C GLY A 295 -2.32 11.77 -43.48
N VAL A 296 -1.38 10.96 -43.01
CA VAL A 296 -1.09 9.62 -43.55
C VAL A 296 -1.32 8.54 -42.49
N ALA A 297 -1.68 7.32 -42.90
CA ALA A 297 -1.92 6.23 -41.97
C ALA A 297 -0.69 5.93 -41.10
N ASP A 298 -0.91 5.71 -39.81
CA ASP A 298 0.13 5.22 -38.90
C ASP A 298 0.46 3.76 -39.24
N THR A 299 1.73 3.39 -39.07
CA THR A 299 2.24 2.05 -39.33
C THR A 299 2.73 1.33 -38.07
N VAL A 300 2.73 1.99 -36.90
CA VAL A 300 3.37 1.50 -35.66
C VAL A 300 2.34 1.24 -34.54
N THR A 301 1.14 0.79 -34.96
CA THR A 301 -0.13 0.67 -34.18
C THR A 301 -0.08 0.10 -32.74
N SER A 302 1.04 -0.51 -32.37
CA SER A 302 1.40 -0.94 -31.01
C SER A 302 1.45 0.16 -29.94
N ASN A 303 1.46 1.45 -30.30
CA ASN A 303 1.51 2.56 -29.33
C ASN A 303 0.30 3.52 -29.37
N ASP A 304 -0.61 3.36 -30.35
CA ASP A 304 -1.71 4.28 -30.63
C ASP A 304 -2.64 4.50 -29.42
N SER A 305 -2.85 3.43 -28.64
CA SER A 305 -4.03 3.24 -27.80
C SER A 305 -3.73 3.24 -26.30
N ALA A 306 -4.48 4.04 -25.54
CA ALA A 306 -4.58 3.94 -24.09
C ALA A 306 -6.01 3.54 -23.66
N SER A 307 -6.14 2.86 -22.52
CA SER A 307 -7.43 2.55 -21.92
C SER A 307 -7.36 2.58 -20.40
N VAL A 308 -8.36 3.18 -19.76
CA VAL A 308 -8.53 3.21 -18.30
C VAL A 308 -9.98 2.87 -17.96
N THR A 309 -10.23 2.33 -16.77
CA THR A 309 -11.59 2.31 -16.18
C THR A 309 -11.56 3.16 -14.93
N VAL A 310 -12.43 4.15 -14.89
CA VAL A 310 -12.50 5.19 -13.85
C VAL A 310 -13.91 5.23 -13.27
N GLN A 311 -14.03 5.57 -12.00
CA GLN A 311 -15.30 5.69 -11.30
C GLN A 311 -15.22 6.91 -10.37
N ALA A 312 -16.36 7.58 -10.18
CA ALA A 312 -16.45 8.72 -9.27
C ALA A 312 -16.10 8.30 -7.83
N ALA A 313 -15.28 9.13 -7.18
CA ALA A 313 -14.92 9.02 -5.77
C ALA A 313 -16.16 9.12 -4.88
N ILE A 314 -16.15 8.41 -3.75
CA ILE A 314 -17.33 8.30 -2.89
C ILE A 314 -17.48 9.50 -1.93
N ALA A 315 -18.73 9.83 -1.61
CA ALA A 315 -19.12 10.88 -0.67
C ALA A 315 -20.52 10.55 -0.12
N GLY A 316 -20.82 11.00 1.10
CA GLY A 316 -22.12 10.78 1.75
C GLY A 316 -22.13 9.60 2.73
N THR A 317 -23.29 8.98 2.90
CA THR A 317 -23.52 7.92 3.91
C THR A 317 -23.82 6.58 3.26
N PHE A 318 -23.15 5.55 3.73
CA PHE A 318 -23.27 4.15 3.29
C PHE A 318 -23.52 3.23 4.49
N THR A 319 -23.99 2.03 4.24
CA THR A 319 -24.28 1.01 5.25
C THR A 319 -23.38 -0.21 5.10
N ILE A 320 -22.92 -0.75 6.24
CA ILE A 320 -22.13 -1.99 6.29
C ILE A 320 -22.95 -3.08 7.00
N GLY A 321 -23.15 -4.21 6.33
CA GLY A 321 -23.76 -5.41 6.89
C GLY A 321 -25.28 -5.38 7.13
N GLY A 322 -25.81 -6.49 7.64
CA GLY A 322 -27.25 -6.73 7.75
C GLY A 322 -27.90 -7.09 6.40
N ALA A 323 -29.19 -6.77 6.24
CA ALA A 323 -29.91 -7.03 4.99
C ALA A 323 -29.69 -5.89 3.98
N SER A 324 -29.39 -6.25 2.72
CA SER A 324 -29.19 -5.31 1.60
C SER A 324 -28.37 -4.04 1.95
N PRO A 325 -27.14 -4.17 2.46
CA PRO A 325 -26.25 -3.03 2.67
C PRO A 325 -25.60 -2.56 1.36
N ASP A 326 -24.96 -1.39 1.43
CA ASP A 326 -24.06 -0.90 0.37
C ASP A 326 -22.75 -1.72 0.31
N TYR A 327 -22.27 -2.17 1.48
CA TYR A 327 -21.09 -3.03 1.63
C TYR A 327 -21.38 -4.21 2.58
N ALA A 328 -20.95 -5.42 2.25
CA ALA A 328 -21.21 -6.59 3.09
C ALA A 328 -20.29 -6.63 4.33
N THR A 329 -19.03 -6.19 4.18
CA THR A 329 -17.97 -6.24 5.20
C THR A 329 -17.23 -4.91 5.33
N PHE A 330 -16.43 -4.75 6.39
CA PHE A 330 -15.50 -3.60 6.49
C PHE A 330 -14.43 -3.65 5.40
N THR A 331 -13.99 -4.84 5.00
CA THR A 331 -13.02 -5.06 3.93
C THR A 331 -13.55 -4.57 2.57
N ASP A 332 -14.83 -4.78 2.26
CA ASP A 332 -15.44 -4.26 1.02
C ASP A 332 -15.45 -2.72 0.99
N ALA A 333 -15.81 -2.10 2.11
CA ALA A 333 -15.78 -0.64 2.26
C ALA A 333 -14.36 -0.07 2.16
N ALA A 334 -13.37 -0.72 2.79
CA ALA A 334 -11.96 -0.36 2.69
C ALA A 334 -11.44 -0.47 1.24
N ASN A 335 -11.77 -1.56 0.53
CA ASN A 335 -11.42 -1.75 -0.87
C ASN A 335 -12.04 -0.66 -1.76
N ALA A 336 -13.30 -0.29 -1.51
CA ALA A 336 -13.98 0.76 -2.27
C ALA A 336 -13.39 2.17 -2.04
N LEU A 337 -12.97 2.48 -0.80
CA LEU A 337 -12.22 3.71 -0.50
C LEU A 337 -10.90 3.76 -1.27
N VAL A 338 -10.11 2.67 -1.23
CA VAL A 338 -8.79 2.62 -1.89
C VAL A 338 -8.91 2.65 -3.42
N ALA A 339 -9.94 2.01 -3.99
CA ALA A 339 -10.15 1.94 -5.44
C ALA A 339 -10.67 3.24 -6.07
N ASN A 340 -11.50 4.02 -5.35
CA ASN A 340 -12.20 5.18 -5.91
C ASN A 340 -11.77 6.53 -5.30
N GLY A 341 -11.20 6.51 -4.09
CA GLY A 341 -10.98 7.71 -3.28
C GLY A 341 -12.26 8.32 -2.71
N VAL A 342 -12.13 9.50 -2.12
CA VAL A 342 -13.24 10.31 -1.59
C VAL A 342 -13.21 11.72 -2.18
N CYS A 343 -14.38 12.31 -2.46
CA CYS A 343 -14.49 13.71 -2.87
C CYS A 343 -15.33 14.58 -1.92
N GLY A 344 -15.81 13.99 -0.82
CA GLY A 344 -16.52 14.67 0.27
C GLY A 344 -16.39 13.86 1.56
N PRO A 345 -17.03 14.28 2.67
CA PRO A 345 -17.13 13.47 3.88
C PRO A 345 -17.82 12.13 3.60
N VAL A 346 -17.31 11.05 4.20
CA VAL A 346 -17.85 9.69 4.07
C VAL A 346 -18.20 9.12 5.45
N VAL A 347 -19.41 8.57 5.59
CA VAL A 347 -19.88 7.92 6.82
C VAL A 347 -20.36 6.50 6.51
N PHE A 348 -19.77 5.51 7.18
CA PHE A 348 -20.21 4.12 7.16
C PHE A 348 -21.00 3.81 8.43
N ASN A 349 -22.32 3.70 8.29
CA ASN A 349 -23.22 3.20 9.33
C ASN A 349 -23.17 1.66 9.34
N VAL A 350 -22.41 1.11 10.27
CA VAL A 350 -22.25 -0.32 10.47
C VAL A 350 -23.44 -0.86 11.25
N ARG A 351 -24.15 -1.83 10.69
CA ARG A 351 -25.34 -2.42 11.32
C ARG A 351 -24.95 -3.42 12.40
N SER A 352 -25.85 -3.62 13.37
CA SER A 352 -25.63 -4.51 14.51
C SER A 352 -25.20 -5.92 14.07
N GLY A 353 -24.07 -6.40 14.57
CA GLY A 353 -23.47 -7.67 14.14
C GLY A 353 -22.03 -7.89 14.64
N THR A 354 -21.55 -9.12 14.46
CA THR A 354 -20.14 -9.48 14.67
C THR A 354 -19.48 -9.74 13.32
N TYR A 355 -18.41 -9.01 13.03
CA TYR A 355 -17.67 -9.01 11.77
C TYR A 355 -16.31 -9.67 12.01
N ASN A 356 -16.11 -10.90 11.53
CA ASN A 356 -14.90 -11.69 11.80
C ASN A 356 -13.89 -11.58 10.65
N GLU A 357 -13.15 -10.47 10.61
CA GLU A 357 -12.28 -10.08 9.50
C GLU A 357 -11.06 -9.24 10.00
N GLN A 358 -9.99 -9.18 9.20
CA GLN A 358 -8.89 -8.23 9.43
C GLN A 358 -9.04 -7.04 8.49
N VAL A 359 -9.29 -5.85 9.05
CA VAL A 359 -9.38 -4.62 8.26
C VAL A 359 -7.99 -4.03 8.13
N THR A 360 -7.58 -3.70 6.90
CA THR A 360 -6.36 -2.95 6.64
C THR A 360 -6.70 -1.73 5.78
N LEU A 361 -6.31 -0.55 6.24
CA LEU A 361 -6.43 0.70 5.50
C LEU A 361 -5.05 1.11 4.94
N THR A 362 -5.06 1.96 3.92
CA THR A 362 -3.89 2.61 3.34
C THR A 362 -4.18 4.10 3.17
N ALA A 363 -3.26 4.85 2.59
CA ALA A 363 -3.59 6.13 1.98
C ALA A 363 -4.80 5.97 1.03
N ILE A 364 -5.72 6.93 1.08
CA ILE A 364 -6.96 6.97 0.29
C ILE A 364 -6.97 8.32 -0.43
N ALA A 365 -7.23 8.33 -1.73
CA ALA A 365 -7.16 9.56 -2.51
C ALA A 365 -8.27 10.55 -2.09
N GLY A 366 -7.93 11.84 -2.04
CA GLY A 366 -8.87 12.94 -1.74
C GLY A 366 -9.28 13.13 -0.27
N VAL A 367 -8.76 12.34 0.68
CA VAL A 367 -8.99 12.58 2.13
C VAL A 367 -8.40 13.92 2.58
N SER A 368 -9.02 14.54 3.58
CA SER A 368 -8.51 15.75 4.21
C SER A 368 -9.27 16.04 5.52
N ALA A 369 -8.87 17.08 6.24
CA ALA A 369 -9.63 17.64 7.37
C ALA A 369 -11.07 18.09 7.02
N ILE A 370 -11.43 18.15 5.73
CA ILE A 370 -12.81 18.34 5.25
C ILE A 370 -13.39 16.99 4.80
N ASN A 371 -12.70 16.30 3.90
CA ASN A 371 -13.09 14.98 3.37
C ASN A 371 -12.65 13.87 4.32
N THR A 372 -13.28 13.84 5.50
CA THR A 372 -13.03 12.83 6.55
C THR A 372 -13.80 11.54 6.30
N ILE A 373 -13.32 10.43 6.85
CA ILE A 373 -13.98 9.12 6.79
C ILE A 373 -14.38 8.72 8.22
N THR A 374 -15.62 8.29 8.43
CA THR A 374 -16.10 7.81 9.73
C THR A 374 -16.77 6.43 9.61
N PHE A 375 -16.26 5.44 10.33
CA PHE A 375 -16.96 4.18 10.62
C PHE A 375 -17.66 4.31 11.97
N GLN A 376 -18.96 4.01 12.03
CA GLN A 376 -19.75 4.11 13.26
C GLN A 376 -20.89 3.08 13.34
N SER A 377 -21.31 2.69 14.54
CA SER A 377 -22.54 1.90 14.71
C SER A 377 -23.77 2.70 14.24
N GLU A 378 -24.61 2.09 13.40
CA GLU A 378 -25.88 2.64 12.89
C GLU A 378 -26.86 2.99 14.04
N SER A 379 -26.80 2.26 15.15
CA SER A 379 -27.60 2.53 16.36
C SER A 379 -26.99 3.55 17.31
N GLY A 380 -25.74 3.95 17.08
CA GLY A 380 -24.93 4.74 18.03
C GLY A 380 -24.47 3.98 19.28
N ASN A 381 -24.88 2.72 19.49
CA ASN A 381 -24.45 1.92 20.64
C ASN A 381 -23.18 1.12 20.32
N ARG A 382 -22.14 1.27 21.16
CA ARG A 382 -20.85 0.58 20.98
C ARG A 382 -20.92 -0.94 21.13
N ALA A 383 -21.90 -1.46 21.86
CA ALA A 383 -22.06 -2.90 22.09
C ALA A 383 -22.71 -3.65 20.90
N ASP A 384 -23.36 -2.95 19.97
CA ASP A 384 -24.14 -3.58 18.90
C ASP A 384 -23.27 -4.07 17.74
N VAL A 385 -22.09 -3.47 17.56
CA VAL A 385 -21.13 -3.77 16.47
C VAL A 385 -19.83 -4.26 17.09
N ASN A 386 -19.39 -5.45 16.69
CA ASN A 386 -18.12 -6.05 17.13
C ASN A 386 -17.28 -6.48 15.92
N LEU A 387 -16.24 -5.72 15.58
CA LEU A 387 -15.22 -6.15 14.62
C LEU A 387 -14.19 -7.02 15.37
N THR A 388 -13.90 -8.24 14.89
CA THR A 388 -13.09 -9.20 15.64
C THR A 388 -12.18 -10.05 14.76
N TYR A 389 -11.02 -10.44 15.29
CA TYR A 389 -10.14 -11.40 14.64
C TYR A 389 -9.24 -12.18 15.61
N GLY A 390 -8.88 -13.40 15.23
CA GLY A 390 -8.00 -14.31 15.97
C GLY A 390 -6.61 -14.44 15.34
N ALA A 391 -5.73 -13.47 15.58
CA ALA A 391 -4.39 -13.45 14.99
C ALA A 391 -3.51 -14.64 15.41
N SER A 392 -2.77 -15.18 14.43
CA SER A 392 -2.00 -16.43 14.54
C SER A 392 -0.49 -16.28 14.33
N SER A 393 -0.03 -15.14 13.83
CA SER A 393 1.39 -14.82 13.63
C SER A 393 1.71 -13.36 13.98
N THR A 394 3.00 -13.01 14.06
CA THR A 394 3.44 -11.61 14.13
C THR A 394 3.11 -10.82 12.86
N ALA A 395 3.07 -11.47 11.70
CA ALA A 395 2.87 -10.83 10.39
C ALA A 395 1.42 -10.42 10.11
N ASN A 396 0.47 -10.89 10.95
CA ASN A 396 -0.94 -10.51 10.89
C ASN A 396 -1.53 -10.21 12.29
N ASN A 397 -0.71 -9.65 13.19
CA ASN A 397 -1.11 -9.34 14.56
C ASN A 397 -1.89 -8.01 14.64
N TRP A 398 -3.17 -8.03 14.25
CA TRP A 398 -4.13 -6.92 14.44
C TRP A 398 -5.57 -7.42 14.23
N VAL A 399 -6.55 -6.59 14.61
CA VAL A 399 -7.94 -6.69 14.12
C VAL A 399 -8.17 -5.59 13.08
N LEU A 400 -7.85 -4.35 13.45
CA LEU A 400 -7.79 -3.18 12.58
C LEU A 400 -6.34 -2.74 12.42
N LYS A 401 -5.88 -2.56 11.18
CA LYS A 401 -4.59 -1.95 10.85
C LYS A 401 -4.81 -0.71 9.99
N MET A 402 -4.19 0.41 10.38
CA MET A 402 -4.43 1.72 9.79
C MET A 402 -3.48 2.05 8.63
N GLY A 403 -2.38 1.31 8.48
CA GLY A 403 -1.43 1.45 7.38
C GLY A 403 -0.91 2.89 7.24
N THR A 404 -1.21 3.52 6.11
CA THR A 404 -0.88 4.93 5.80
C THR A 404 -2.13 5.81 5.66
N ALA A 405 -3.23 5.47 6.34
CA ALA A 405 -4.45 6.27 6.32
C ALA A 405 -4.30 7.61 7.05
N GLU A 406 -5.12 8.58 6.63
CA GLU A 406 -5.26 9.91 7.26
C GLU A 406 -6.75 10.27 7.38
N PHE A 407 -7.12 11.07 8.39
CA PHE A 407 -8.49 11.59 8.59
C PHE A 407 -9.60 10.52 8.73
N VAL A 408 -9.26 9.33 9.24
CA VAL A 408 -10.21 8.24 9.50
C VAL A 408 -10.60 8.18 10.98
N THR A 409 -11.90 8.14 11.26
CA THR A 409 -12.47 7.88 12.58
C THR A 409 -13.14 6.51 12.66
N PHE A 410 -12.90 5.75 13.72
CA PHE A 410 -13.78 4.68 14.17
C PHE A 410 -14.46 5.12 15.48
N ARG A 411 -15.79 5.10 15.54
CA ARG A 411 -16.54 5.53 16.73
C ARG A 411 -17.72 4.63 17.09
N ASN A 412 -18.15 4.70 18.35
CA ASN A 412 -19.37 4.02 18.82
C ASN A 412 -19.41 2.52 18.47
N MET A 413 -18.32 1.77 18.60
CA MET A 413 -18.27 0.34 18.26
C MET A 413 -17.27 -0.46 19.12
N THR A 414 -17.41 -1.78 19.12
CA THR A 414 -16.50 -2.72 19.78
C THR A 414 -15.49 -3.28 18.78
N MET A 415 -14.25 -3.47 19.21
CA MET A 415 -13.21 -4.20 18.49
C MET A 415 -12.55 -5.23 19.41
N THR A 416 -12.54 -6.50 19.01
CA THR A 416 -12.12 -7.63 19.88
C THR A 416 -11.04 -8.50 19.25
N ALA A 417 -9.83 -8.53 19.83
CA ALA A 417 -8.79 -9.50 19.46
C ALA A 417 -8.96 -10.81 20.25
N THR A 418 -8.99 -11.94 19.55
CA THR A 418 -9.21 -13.29 20.14
C THR A 418 -8.00 -14.23 20.04
N GLY A 419 -6.91 -13.80 19.40
CA GLY A 419 -5.72 -14.62 19.20
C GLY A 419 -4.99 -14.97 20.50
N SER A 420 -4.58 -16.24 20.64
CA SER A 420 -4.04 -16.79 21.90
C SER A 420 -2.60 -16.37 22.21
N SER A 421 -1.83 -16.01 21.17
CA SER A 421 -0.44 -15.54 21.26
C SER A 421 -0.27 -14.08 20.82
N TYR A 422 -1.06 -13.68 19.82
CA TYR A 422 -1.02 -12.41 19.11
C TYR A 422 -2.40 -11.77 19.26
N SER A 423 -2.49 -10.61 19.89
CA SER A 423 -3.79 -10.02 20.23
C SER A 423 -3.75 -8.49 20.28
N ILE A 424 -3.09 -7.87 19.29
CA ILE A 424 -3.28 -6.44 19.02
C ILE A 424 -4.67 -6.24 18.44
N VAL A 425 -5.36 -5.19 18.90
CA VAL A 425 -6.68 -4.81 18.37
C VAL A 425 -6.51 -3.76 17.28
N VAL A 426 -5.83 -2.66 17.58
CA VAL A 426 -5.54 -1.56 16.64
C VAL A 426 -4.04 -1.41 16.45
N ASP A 427 -3.55 -1.63 15.22
CA ASP A 427 -2.20 -1.28 14.76
C ASP A 427 -2.25 0.05 13.99
N GLN A 428 -1.59 1.09 14.52
CA GLN A 428 -1.55 2.42 13.89
C GLN A 428 -0.60 2.47 12.68
N ASP A 429 0.34 1.54 12.58
CA ASP A 429 1.38 1.46 11.55
C ASP A 429 2.07 2.80 11.26
N ALA A 430 1.75 3.49 10.16
CA ALA A 430 2.34 4.77 9.74
C ALA A 430 1.29 5.88 9.52
N SER A 431 0.05 5.67 9.98
CA SER A 431 -1.08 6.61 9.85
C SER A 431 -0.95 7.84 10.76
N THR A 432 -1.55 8.97 10.37
CA THR A 432 -1.70 10.19 11.19
C THR A 432 -3.14 10.69 11.17
N ASP A 433 -3.48 11.69 11.99
CA ASP A 433 -4.78 12.40 11.93
C ASP A 433 -6.03 11.50 12.09
N CYS A 434 -5.86 10.31 12.69
CA CYS A 434 -6.91 9.32 12.86
C CYS A 434 -7.45 9.27 14.31
N THR A 435 -8.69 8.82 14.46
CA THR A 435 -9.44 8.90 15.73
C THR A 435 -10.12 7.57 16.10
N ILE A 436 -10.01 7.18 17.37
CA ILE A 436 -10.83 6.15 18.02
C ILE A 436 -11.65 6.84 19.11
N ASP A 437 -12.97 6.96 18.93
CA ASP A 437 -13.84 7.69 19.88
C ASP A 437 -15.03 6.86 20.39
N ASN A 438 -15.24 6.86 21.70
CA ASN A 438 -16.39 6.21 22.35
C ASN A 438 -16.52 4.69 22.00
N CYS A 439 -15.39 4.04 21.72
CA CYS A 439 -15.30 2.62 21.35
C CYS A 439 -15.07 1.72 22.57
N GLU A 440 -15.10 0.41 22.36
CA GLU A 440 -14.66 -0.60 23.33
C GLU A 440 -13.58 -1.48 22.67
N ILE A 441 -12.36 -1.45 23.18
CA ILE A 441 -11.18 -2.11 22.61
C ILE A 441 -10.79 -3.27 23.54
N VAL A 442 -10.99 -4.51 23.09
CA VAL A 442 -11.00 -5.70 23.95
C VAL A 442 -9.92 -6.69 23.51
N GLY A 443 -9.05 -7.06 24.44
CA GLY A 443 -8.13 -8.19 24.29
C GLY A 443 -8.49 -9.38 25.19
N PRO A 444 -7.79 -10.50 25.05
CA PRO A 444 -7.91 -11.63 25.97
C PRO A 444 -7.32 -11.27 27.34
N THR A 445 -7.74 -11.99 28.38
CA THR A 445 -7.05 -12.00 29.68
C THR A 445 -5.75 -12.79 29.54
N VAL A 446 -4.62 -12.23 30.00
CA VAL A 446 -3.28 -12.81 29.78
C VAL A 446 -2.38 -12.71 31.02
N THR A 447 -1.27 -13.46 30.98
CA THR A 447 -0.23 -13.49 32.03
C THR A 447 1.16 -13.14 31.49
N THR A 448 1.23 -12.33 30.42
CA THR A 448 2.46 -11.94 29.74
C THR A 448 2.59 -10.42 29.63
N THR A 449 3.85 -9.93 29.61
CA THR A 449 4.20 -8.51 29.43
C THR A 449 4.62 -8.19 27.98
N SER A 450 4.36 -9.07 27.02
CA SER A 450 4.69 -8.85 25.60
C SER A 450 3.89 -7.70 24.99
N ASN A 451 4.51 -6.88 24.15
CA ASN A 451 3.84 -5.83 23.37
C ASN A 451 2.99 -6.38 22.22
N TYR A 452 3.19 -7.63 21.79
CA TYR A 452 2.31 -8.32 20.82
C TYR A 452 0.89 -8.59 21.33
N ARG A 453 0.57 -8.18 22.56
CA ARG A 453 -0.77 -8.20 23.17
C ARG A 453 -1.13 -6.85 23.82
N ALA A 454 -0.56 -5.75 23.34
CA ALA A 454 -1.10 -4.41 23.61
C ALA A 454 -2.42 -4.24 22.86
N LEU A 455 -3.38 -3.46 23.37
CA LEU A 455 -4.67 -3.29 22.68
C LEU A 455 -4.56 -2.31 21.51
N ILE A 456 -3.97 -1.13 21.77
CA ILE A 456 -3.56 -0.16 20.74
C ILE A 456 -2.03 -0.18 20.66
N TYR A 457 -1.49 -0.19 19.44
CA TYR A 457 -0.09 -0.42 19.15
C TYR A 457 0.47 0.51 18.06
N SER A 458 1.65 1.06 18.31
CA SER A 458 2.58 1.60 17.30
C SER A 458 4.01 1.13 17.62
N SER A 459 4.87 1.02 16.60
CA SER A 459 6.29 0.71 16.81
C SER A 459 7.25 1.36 15.82
N GLY A 460 7.56 2.64 16.05
CA GLY A 460 8.67 3.35 15.41
C GLY A 460 8.28 4.34 14.32
N SER A 461 6.99 4.47 14.03
CA SER A 461 6.43 5.54 13.20
C SER A 461 6.04 6.73 14.06
N ASN A 462 6.06 7.94 13.51
CA ASN A 462 5.48 9.11 14.18
C ASN A 462 4.02 9.27 13.76
N ASN A 463 3.14 8.54 14.44
CA ASN A 463 1.69 8.58 14.24
C ASN A 463 1.06 9.87 14.80
N ASN A 464 1.49 11.02 14.28
CA ASN A 464 1.12 12.34 14.79
C ASN A 464 -0.40 12.60 14.76
N ARG A 465 -0.88 13.46 15.66
CA ARG A 465 -2.28 13.93 15.72
C ARG A 465 -3.32 12.81 15.86
N TRP A 466 -2.90 11.66 16.40
CA TRP A 466 -3.80 10.57 16.74
C TRP A 466 -4.65 10.92 17.97
N THR A 467 -5.96 10.66 17.90
CA THR A 467 -6.90 10.86 19.01
C THR A 467 -7.48 9.53 19.47
N ILE A 468 -7.39 9.26 20.77
CA ILE A 468 -7.98 8.10 21.44
C ILE A 468 -8.84 8.68 22.58
N SER A 469 -10.16 8.68 22.42
CA SER A 469 -11.07 9.39 23.33
C SER A 469 -12.28 8.55 23.77
N ASN A 470 -12.76 8.81 24.99
CA ASN A 470 -14.02 8.27 25.56
C ASN A 470 -14.16 6.73 25.53
N SER A 471 -13.06 6.01 25.32
CA SER A 471 -13.06 4.59 24.95
C SER A 471 -12.70 3.69 26.14
N GLY A 472 -13.30 2.51 26.19
CA GLY A 472 -12.94 1.48 27.16
C GLY A 472 -11.86 0.56 26.59
N LEU A 473 -10.76 0.36 27.31
CA LEU A 473 -9.65 -0.50 26.92
C LEU A 473 -9.54 -1.66 27.92
N ARG A 474 -9.79 -2.89 27.46
CA ARG A 474 -10.03 -4.06 28.32
C ARG A 474 -8.99 -5.18 28.13
N ASN A 475 -8.44 -5.62 29.26
CA ASN A 475 -7.49 -6.74 29.36
C ASN A 475 -6.19 -6.47 28.59
N GLY A 476 -5.68 -7.48 27.88
CA GLY A 476 -4.40 -7.44 27.19
C GLY A 476 -3.19 -7.47 28.13
N SER A 477 -2.01 -7.48 27.53
CA SER A 477 -0.74 -7.23 28.23
C SER A 477 -0.65 -5.76 28.62
N MET A 478 -0.95 -4.86 27.68
CA MET A 478 -0.92 -3.42 27.87
C MET A 478 -2.19 -2.80 27.27
N GLY A 479 -2.72 -1.73 27.84
CA GLY A 479 -3.78 -0.97 27.18
C GLY A 479 -3.26 -0.33 25.89
N MET A 480 -2.20 0.47 26.00
CA MET A 480 -1.53 1.12 24.87
C MET A 480 -0.02 0.88 24.89
N TYR A 481 0.56 0.60 23.73
CA TYR A 481 2.01 0.64 23.48
C TYR A 481 2.25 1.62 22.32
N LEU A 482 2.57 2.88 22.63
CA LEU A 482 2.78 3.95 21.65
C LEU A 482 4.27 4.29 21.60
N ARG A 483 4.83 4.40 20.39
CA ARG A 483 6.27 4.58 20.20
C ARG A 483 6.59 5.28 18.90
N GLY A 484 6.94 6.55 19.01
CA GLY A 484 7.54 7.34 17.94
C GLY A 484 8.88 6.78 17.42
N SER A 485 9.47 7.47 16.46
CA SER A 485 10.69 7.05 15.78
C SER A 485 11.95 7.18 16.64
N SER A 486 12.19 8.32 17.28
CA SER A 486 13.40 8.55 18.07
C SER A 486 13.25 9.57 19.21
N ASN A 487 14.22 9.61 20.12
CA ASN A 487 14.34 10.60 21.21
C ASN A 487 14.58 12.04 20.75
N THR A 488 14.72 12.29 19.44
CA THR A 488 14.81 13.64 18.84
C THR A 488 13.84 13.82 17.67
N THR A 489 12.95 12.85 17.43
CA THR A 489 12.01 12.84 16.30
C THR A 489 10.77 12.09 16.76
N THR A 490 9.97 12.81 17.54
CA THR A 490 8.88 12.31 18.38
C THR A 490 7.55 12.17 17.64
N GLU A 491 6.67 11.32 18.16
CA GLU A 491 5.26 11.19 17.79
C GLU A 491 4.49 12.32 18.50
N ASN A 492 4.00 13.30 17.73
CA ASN A 492 3.56 14.60 18.25
C ASN A 492 2.05 14.82 18.23
N ASP A 493 1.59 15.75 19.06
CA ASP A 493 0.24 16.35 19.06
C ASP A 493 -0.89 15.31 19.22
N CYS A 494 -0.59 14.18 19.86
CA CYS A 494 -1.54 13.10 20.10
C CYS A 494 -2.40 13.40 21.33
N VAL A 495 -3.64 12.93 21.32
CA VAL A 495 -4.63 13.13 22.39
C VAL A 495 -5.09 11.77 22.90
N VAL A 496 -4.96 11.56 24.21
CA VAL A 496 -5.49 10.39 24.92
C VAL A 496 -6.36 10.92 26.06
N SER A 497 -7.68 10.98 25.85
CA SER A 497 -8.59 11.72 26.72
C SER A 497 -9.85 10.96 27.17
N GLY A 498 -10.17 11.03 28.47
CA GLY A 498 -11.42 10.48 29.03
C GLY A 498 -11.61 8.96 28.89
N ASN A 499 -10.55 8.20 28.59
CA ASN A 499 -10.62 6.75 28.41
C ASN A 499 -10.66 6.00 29.74
N GLU A 500 -11.22 4.79 29.73
CA GLU A 500 -11.18 3.88 30.87
C GLU A 500 -10.34 2.63 30.55
N ILE A 501 -9.19 2.45 31.22
CA ILE A 501 -8.28 1.31 30.96
C ILE A 501 -8.28 0.35 32.15
N THR A 502 -8.64 -0.90 31.90
CA THR A 502 -8.87 -1.92 32.94
C THR A 502 -8.36 -3.30 32.57
N GLY A 503 -7.89 -4.07 33.55
CA GLY A 503 -7.56 -5.50 33.38
C GLY A 503 -6.21 -5.80 32.71
N SER A 504 -5.47 -4.80 32.24
CA SER A 504 -4.17 -5.01 31.58
C SER A 504 -3.12 -5.60 32.52
N TYR A 505 -2.54 -6.72 32.13
CA TYR A 505 -1.67 -7.52 32.99
C TYR A 505 -0.38 -6.78 33.40
N TYR A 506 0.21 -6.02 32.49
CA TYR A 506 1.48 -5.30 32.72
C TYR A 506 1.28 -3.85 33.12
N THR A 507 0.83 -2.99 32.20
CA THR A 507 0.65 -1.53 32.36
C THR A 507 -0.59 -1.05 31.60
N ALA A 508 -1.16 0.10 31.95
CA ALA A 508 -2.24 0.69 31.17
C ALA A 508 -1.70 1.36 29.90
N ALA A 509 -0.55 2.02 30.01
CA ALA A 509 0.11 2.65 28.87
C ALA A 509 1.64 2.55 28.95
N TYR A 510 2.27 2.35 27.81
CA TYR A 510 3.72 2.34 27.61
C TYR A 510 4.03 3.34 26.49
N LEU A 511 4.46 4.56 26.86
CA LEU A 511 4.51 5.70 25.96
C LEU A 511 5.96 6.14 25.75
N TYR A 512 6.47 6.04 24.52
CA TYR A 512 7.88 6.20 24.18
C TYR A 512 8.04 7.24 23.06
N TYR A 513 8.93 8.22 23.24
CA TYR A 513 9.19 9.26 22.22
C TYR A 513 7.92 10.04 21.80
N MET A 514 6.98 10.24 22.73
CA MET A 514 5.81 11.11 22.50
C MET A 514 6.21 12.56 22.77
N GLY A 515 5.86 13.49 21.88
CA GLY A 515 5.97 14.94 22.11
C GLY A 515 4.57 15.56 22.12
N HIS A 516 4.39 16.68 22.83
CA HIS A 516 3.13 17.45 22.79
C HIS A 516 1.87 16.61 23.08
N LEU A 517 2.03 15.55 23.88
CA LEU A 517 0.96 14.59 24.20
C LEU A 517 0.03 15.16 25.26
N ASP A 518 -1.26 15.22 24.92
CA ASP A 518 -2.35 15.51 25.84
C ASP A 518 -2.90 14.19 26.42
N PHE A 519 -2.46 13.82 27.62
CA PHE A 519 -2.92 12.64 28.35
C PHE A 519 -3.82 13.09 29.50
N MET A 520 -5.12 13.20 29.26
CA MET A 520 -6.02 13.96 30.15
C MET A 520 -7.29 13.21 30.58
N ASP A 521 -7.73 13.44 31.82
CA ASP A 521 -9.03 12.97 32.34
C ASP A 521 -9.26 11.43 32.27
N ASN A 522 -8.23 10.63 32.00
CA ASN A 522 -8.35 9.17 31.86
C ASN A 522 -8.50 8.49 33.23
N ARG A 523 -9.25 7.39 33.26
CA ARG A 523 -9.46 6.53 34.44
C ARG A 523 -8.78 5.18 34.23
N ILE A 524 -7.85 4.83 35.10
CA ILE A 524 -7.03 3.62 34.98
C ILE A 524 -7.18 2.79 36.25
N ASN A 525 -7.56 1.52 36.11
CA ASN A 525 -7.74 0.59 37.22
C ASN A 525 -7.07 -0.76 36.91
N LEU A 526 -5.87 -0.95 37.46
CA LEU A 526 -5.07 -2.17 37.29
C LEU A 526 -5.04 -3.00 38.58
N GLY A 527 -5.83 -4.07 38.61
CA GLY A 527 -5.77 -5.06 39.68
C GLY A 527 -4.52 -5.96 39.63
N PRO A 528 -4.55 -7.11 40.33
CA PRO A 528 -3.51 -8.12 40.30
C PRO A 528 -3.06 -8.48 38.86
N GLY A 529 -1.77 -8.72 38.69
CA GLY A 529 -1.17 -8.90 37.37
C GLY A 529 0.33 -9.17 37.48
N TYR A 530 1.14 -8.54 36.64
CA TYR A 530 2.59 -8.67 36.69
C TYR A 530 3.16 -8.24 38.06
N ASN A 531 4.21 -8.92 38.52
CA ASN A 531 4.84 -8.71 39.84
C ASN A 531 5.21 -7.24 40.12
N TYR A 532 5.50 -6.46 39.08
CA TYR A 532 5.79 -5.03 39.18
C TYR A 532 4.58 -4.21 38.69
N MET A 533 4.04 -3.39 39.59
CA MET A 533 2.99 -2.42 39.30
C MET A 533 3.61 -1.15 38.72
N TYR A 534 3.66 -1.12 37.39
CA TYR A 534 3.81 0.10 36.60
C TYR A 534 2.42 0.44 36.04
N LEU A 535 1.94 1.65 36.29
CA LEU A 535 0.62 2.09 35.86
C LEU A 535 0.67 2.72 34.46
N THR A 536 1.66 3.61 34.26
CA THR A 536 1.95 4.28 33.00
C THR A 536 3.44 4.62 32.96
N PHE A 537 4.07 4.41 31.80
CA PHE A 537 5.44 4.84 31.51
C PHE A 537 5.40 6.05 30.56
N PHE A 538 6.12 7.12 30.92
CA PHE A 538 6.37 8.30 30.08
C PHE A 538 7.87 8.38 29.75
N TYR A 539 8.28 7.88 28.60
CA TYR A 539 9.68 7.63 28.23
C TYR A 539 10.18 8.54 27.09
N TYR A 540 11.27 9.27 27.33
CA TYR A 540 12.04 10.04 26.33
C TYR A 540 11.23 11.05 25.49
N GLY A 541 10.16 11.62 26.04
CA GLY A 541 9.29 12.58 25.37
C GLY A 541 9.44 14.02 25.89
N ASN A 542 8.60 14.94 25.41
CA ASN A 542 8.64 16.37 25.74
C ASN A 542 7.26 17.05 25.68
N ASN A 543 7.13 18.22 26.31
CA ASN A 543 5.98 19.13 26.17
C ASN A 543 4.58 18.52 26.47
N MET A 544 4.50 17.47 27.28
CA MET A 544 3.24 16.76 27.55
C MET A 544 2.33 17.51 28.53
N ASN A 545 1.01 17.44 28.34
CA ASN A 545 0.02 17.82 29.34
C ASN A 545 -0.61 16.55 29.92
N ILE A 546 -0.16 16.15 31.11
CA ILE A 546 -0.65 14.95 31.80
C ILE A 546 -1.51 15.40 32.99
N GLU A 547 -2.81 15.62 32.76
CA GLU A 547 -3.66 16.31 33.73
C GLU A 547 -4.97 15.61 34.07
N ARG A 548 -5.43 15.75 35.32
CA ARG A 548 -6.76 15.30 35.81
C ARG A 548 -7.04 13.78 35.73
N ASN A 549 -6.03 12.96 35.41
CA ASN A 549 -6.17 11.51 35.33
C ASN A 549 -6.31 10.87 36.73
N GLN A 550 -6.97 9.72 36.78
CA GLN A 550 -7.14 8.89 37.97
C GLN A 550 -6.51 7.52 37.76
N TRP A 551 -5.45 7.20 38.50
CA TRP A 551 -4.80 5.90 38.50
C TRP A 551 -5.01 5.14 39.81
N PHE A 552 -5.64 3.97 39.72
CA PHE A 552 -5.72 2.98 40.79
C PHE A 552 -4.92 1.73 40.42
N GLY A 553 -4.10 1.25 41.35
CA GLY A 553 -3.36 0.00 41.22
C GLY A 553 -3.48 -0.86 42.48
N SER A 554 -3.66 -2.17 42.33
CA SER A 554 -3.75 -3.07 43.50
C SER A 554 -3.13 -4.45 43.33
N GLY A 555 -2.75 -5.06 44.47
CA GLY A 555 -2.51 -6.50 44.60
C GLY A 555 -1.33 -7.05 43.80
N ARG A 556 -0.21 -6.32 43.73
CA ARG A 556 1.03 -6.73 43.04
C ARG A 556 2.24 -6.58 43.96
N THR A 557 3.23 -7.45 43.82
CA THR A 557 4.35 -7.60 44.77
C THR A 557 5.16 -6.31 44.97
N TYR A 558 5.51 -5.62 43.89
CA TYR A 558 6.33 -4.40 43.85
C TYR A 558 5.53 -3.21 43.31
N ALA A 559 5.59 -2.04 43.93
CA ALA A 559 4.88 -0.85 43.45
C ALA A 559 5.81 0.31 43.03
N TYR A 560 5.72 0.69 41.76
CA TYR A 560 6.53 1.74 41.10
C TYR A 560 5.69 2.88 40.51
N GLY A 561 4.40 2.66 40.25
CA GLY A 561 3.42 3.69 39.91
C GLY A 561 3.64 4.34 38.54
N ILE A 562 3.67 5.67 38.49
CA ILE A 562 3.89 6.46 37.27
C ILE A 562 5.38 6.69 37.05
N TYR A 563 5.92 6.30 35.89
CA TYR A 563 7.37 6.27 35.65
C TYR A 563 7.79 7.28 34.57
N PHE A 564 8.46 8.36 34.99
CA PHE A 564 8.99 9.41 34.11
C PHE A 564 10.49 9.18 33.87
N TYR A 565 10.90 8.97 32.62
CA TYR A 565 12.26 8.59 32.24
C TYR A 565 12.75 9.46 31.07
N TYR A 566 13.81 10.25 31.29
CA TYR A 566 14.40 11.16 30.28
C TYR A 566 13.43 12.18 29.64
N GLN A 567 12.37 12.57 30.36
CA GLN A 567 11.38 13.55 29.88
C GLN A 567 11.97 14.96 29.82
N ASN A 568 11.78 15.64 28.68
CA ASN A 568 12.42 16.91 28.31
C ASN A 568 13.97 16.91 28.37
N TYR A 569 14.62 15.74 28.22
CA TYR A 569 16.09 15.62 28.27
C TYR A 569 16.75 15.77 26.90
N TYR A 570 16.24 15.06 25.88
CA TYR A 570 16.83 15.01 24.53
C TYR A 570 16.24 16.09 23.62
N VAL A 571 14.91 16.28 23.66
CA VAL A 571 14.23 17.47 23.17
C VAL A 571 13.93 18.36 24.38
N PRO A 572 14.46 19.61 24.45
CA PRO A 572 14.07 20.56 25.49
C PRO A 572 12.58 20.91 25.38
N GLY A 573 11.88 20.91 26.51
CA GLY A 573 10.44 21.12 26.56
C GLY A 573 9.93 21.41 27.96
N ASN A 574 8.63 21.68 28.08
CA ASN A 574 7.98 21.97 29.36
C ASN A 574 6.79 21.01 29.57
N SER A 575 7.01 19.85 30.16
CA SER A 575 5.92 18.90 30.48
C SER A 575 5.20 19.26 31.78
N ARG A 576 3.97 18.77 31.94
CA ARG A 576 3.09 19.01 33.09
C ARG A 576 2.51 17.69 33.58
N PHE A 577 2.52 17.50 34.89
CA PHE A 577 1.79 16.44 35.61
C PHE A 577 0.98 17.12 36.71
N VAL A 578 -0.29 17.46 36.43
CA VAL A 578 -1.08 18.38 37.26
C VAL A 578 -2.48 17.87 37.59
N ASN A 579 -2.89 18.03 38.85
CA ASN A 579 -4.22 17.67 39.36
C ASN A 579 -4.62 16.19 39.14
N ASN A 580 -3.65 15.28 39.08
CA ASN A 580 -3.90 13.84 38.95
C ASN A 580 -4.08 13.18 40.32
N MET A 581 -4.77 12.04 40.33
CA MET A 581 -4.84 11.12 41.48
C MET A 581 -4.11 9.82 41.16
N VAL A 582 -3.23 9.37 42.06
CA VAL A 582 -2.60 8.05 42.04
C VAL A 582 -2.93 7.35 43.36
N THR A 583 -3.19 6.04 43.34
CA THR A 583 -3.51 5.26 44.54
C THR A 583 -3.05 3.81 44.38
N LEU A 584 -2.10 3.37 45.21
CA LEU A 584 -1.51 2.02 45.14
C LEU A 584 -1.77 1.23 46.44
N THR A 585 -2.47 0.09 46.34
CA THR A 585 -2.93 -0.68 47.51
C THR A 585 -2.58 -2.17 47.45
N GLY A 586 -2.41 -2.81 48.61
CA GLY A 586 -2.18 -4.26 48.70
C GLY A 586 -0.81 -4.75 48.19
N GLN A 587 0.14 -3.86 47.92
CA GLN A 587 1.52 -4.23 47.60
C GLN A 587 2.30 -4.74 48.81
N SER A 588 3.07 -5.82 48.64
CA SER A 588 3.98 -6.33 49.68
C SER A 588 5.26 -5.50 49.82
N ARG A 589 5.67 -4.78 48.77
CA ARG A 589 6.85 -3.91 48.72
C ARG A 589 6.53 -2.65 47.92
N GLY A 590 6.01 -1.63 48.60
CA GLY A 590 5.84 -0.31 48.01
C GLY A 590 7.17 0.44 47.92
N TYR A 591 7.53 0.93 46.72
CA TYR A 591 8.72 1.76 46.52
C TYR A 591 8.36 3.22 46.26
N ARG A 592 7.37 3.48 45.39
CA ARG A 592 6.93 4.84 45.03
C ARG A 592 5.62 4.84 44.25
N ALA A 593 4.81 5.89 44.44
CA ALA A 593 3.65 6.19 43.60
C ALA A 593 4.04 6.86 42.25
N MET A 594 5.20 7.52 42.22
CA MET A 594 5.76 8.16 41.02
C MET A 594 7.28 8.12 41.04
N TYR A 595 7.92 8.04 39.87
CA TYR A 595 9.39 8.03 39.74
C TYR A 595 9.95 9.06 38.77
N LYS A 596 10.71 10.01 39.32
CA LYS A 596 11.63 10.95 38.66
C LYS A 596 12.98 10.34 38.24
N TYR A 597 13.28 10.10 36.96
CA TYR A 597 14.67 9.88 36.49
C TYR A 597 15.06 10.74 35.29
N ARG A 598 16.20 11.44 35.42
CA ARG A 598 16.84 12.31 34.39
C ARG A 598 15.86 13.12 33.55
N SER A 599 14.79 13.62 34.17
CA SER A 599 13.76 14.39 33.48
C SER A 599 13.80 15.83 33.95
N TYR A 600 13.79 16.75 33.00
CA TYR A 600 13.92 18.19 33.22
C TYR A 600 12.58 18.89 32.99
N ASN A 601 12.51 20.17 33.41
CA ASN A 601 11.42 21.11 33.12
C ASN A 601 10.00 20.50 33.14
N THR A 602 9.72 19.68 34.15
CA THR A 602 8.43 19.01 34.32
C THR A 602 7.76 19.55 35.58
N LEU A 603 6.63 20.21 35.44
CA LEU A 603 5.83 20.73 36.55
C LEU A 603 5.03 19.59 37.19
N PHE A 604 5.24 19.34 38.48
CA PHE A 604 4.43 18.41 39.27
C PHE A 604 3.64 19.23 40.31
N ALA A 605 2.33 19.41 40.13
CA ALA A 605 1.52 20.29 40.99
C ALA A 605 0.11 19.73 41.25
N HIS A 606 -0.45 20.00 42.44
CA HIS A 606 -1.83 19.64 42.82
C HIS A 606 -2.20 18.15 42.73
N ASN A 607 -1.23 17.23 42.64
CA ASN A 607 -1.50 15.79 42.54
C ASN A 607 -1.72 15.16 43.92
N THR A 608 -2.61 14.15 43.99
CA THR A 608 -2.77 13.23 45.13
C THR A 608 -2.06 11.91 44.79
N MET A 609 -1.30 11.32 45.72
CA MET A 609 -0.46 10.12 45.50
C MET A 609 -0.34 9.25 46.76
#